data_AF-A0A942HM87-F1
#
_entry.id   AF-A0A942HM87-F1
#
_cell.length_a   1.000
_cell.length_b   1.000
_cell.length_c   1.000
_cell.angle_alpha   90.00
_cell.angle_beta   90.00
_cell.angle_gamma   90.00
#
_symmetry.space_group_name_H-M   'P 1'
#
loop_
_entity.id
_entity.type
_entity.pdbx_description
1 polymer ?
#
loop_
_entity_poly.entity_id
_entity_poly.type
_entity_poly.pdbx_seq_one_letter_code
_entity_poly.pdbx_strand_id
1 'polypeptide(L)'
;MPELCGIELAHPVLNGSGTYDAIAARRVFGDALLEDFPFAAFVSKTITPQPRAGNEPRRIWETPAGMLNSIGLPNKGLAGFLAEDLPQLAELPVPLIVSAMATDRGDFSRLLTALGEREEVAAIE
;
A
#
# COMPACT_ATOMS: atom_id res chain seq x y z
N MET A 1 -17.53 -16.82 -1.55
CA MET A 1 -16.29 -16.17 -1.10
C MET A 1 -16.65 -14.73 -0.69
N PRO A 2 -15.97 -14.10 0.28
CA PRO A 2 -16.27 -12.70 0.60
C PRO A 2 -16.01 -11.78 -0.61
N GLU A 3 -16.81 -10.73 -0.75
CA GLU A 3 -16.68 -9.72 -1.80
C GLU A 3 -16.45 -8.34 -1.17
N LEU A 4 -15.54 -7.55 -1.74
CA LEU A 4 -15.27 -6.17 -1.35
C LEU A 4 -15.33 -5.26 -2.57
N CYS A 5 -16.40 -4.46 -2.69
CA CYS A 5 -16.56 -3.49 -3.79
C CYS A 5 -16.43 -4.14 -5.20
N GLY A 6 -16.95 -5.35 -5.41
CA GLY A 6 -16.80 -6.10 -6.66
C GLY A 6 -15.52 -6.93 -6.77
N ILE A 7 -14.64 -6.91 -5.77
CA ILE A 7 -13.43 -7.75 -5.72
C ILE A 7 -13.76 -9.04 -4.95
N GLU A 8 -13.71 -10.18 -5.65
CA GLU A 8 -13.77 -11.51 -5.05
C GLU A 8 -12.50 -11.79 -4.25
N LEU A 9 -12.65 -12.20 -2.99
CA LEU A 9 -11.53 -12.44 -2.07
C LEU A 9 -11.45 -13.90 -1.66
N ALA A 10 -10.24 -14.47 -1.66
CA ALA A 10 -9.95 -15.82 -1.16
C ALA A 10 -10.49 -16.05 0.27
N HIS A 11 -10.29 -15.06 1.13
CA HIS A 11 -10.66 -15.01 2.54
C HIS A 11 -10.74 -13.54 3.00
N PRO A 12 -11.25 -13.21 4.20
CA PRO A 12 -11.51 -11.81 4.57
C PRO A 12 -10.28 -11.06 5.13
N VAL A 13 -9.07 -11.61 4.99
CA VAL A 13 -7.87 -11.05 5.66
C VAL A 13 -7.07 -10.22 4.68
N LEU A 14 -6.94 -8.93 4.98
CA LEU A 14 -6.11 -7.94 4.30
C LEU A 14 -5.13 -7.34 5.32
N ASN A 15 -4.01 -6.80 4.85
CA ASN A 15 -3.14 -6.00 5.71
C ASN A 15 -3.69 -4.58 5.93
N GLY A 16 -3.28 -3.93 7.01
CA GLY A 16 -3.43 -2.48 7.12
C GLY A 16 -2.41 -1.76 6.24
N SER A 17 -2.81 -0.64 5.63
CA SER A 17 -1.87 0.22 4.90
C SER A 17 -0.68 0.59 5.79
N GLY A 18 0.54 0.37 5.28
CA GLY A 18 1.78 0.71 5.97
C GLY A 18 2.19 -0.25 7.10
N THR A 19 1.48 -1.36 7.35
CA THR A 19 1.87 -2.37 8.35
C THR A 19 2.68 -3.52 7.77
N TYR A 20 2.70 -3.68 6.45
CA TYR A 20 3.45 -4.73 5.74
C TYR A 20 4.06 -4.17 4.46
N ASP A 21 5.35 -4.46 4.23
CA ASP A 21 6.06 -4.05 3.02
C ASP A 21 6.38 -5.29 2.18
N ALA A 22 5.55 -5.53 1.16
CA ALA A 22 5.67 -6.71 0.30
C ALA A 22 6.95 -6.70 -0.55
N ILE A 23 7.44 -5.52 -0.94
CA ILE A 23 8.69 -5.38 -1.71
C ILE A 23 9.87 -5.75 -0.81
N ALA A 24 9.91 -5.24 0.41
CA ALA A 24 10.95 -5.60 1.37
C ALA A 24 10.87 -7.08 1.75
N ALA A 25 9.67 -7.62 1.96
CA ALA A 25 9.47 -9.04 2.27
C ALA A 25 9.98 -9.93 1.12
N ARG A 26 9.66 -9.62 -0.13
CA ARG A 26 10.13 -10.39 -1.30
C ARG A 26 11.65 -10.36 -1.44
N ARG A 27 12.32 -9.26 -1.08
CA ARG A 27 13.79 -9.19 -1.06
C ARG A 27 14.43 -10.15 -0.04
N VAL A 28 13.72 -10.44 1.06
CA VAL A 28 14.22 -11.32 2.13
C VAL A 28 13.85 -12.78 1.86
N PHE A 29 12.61 -13.04 1.42
CA PHE A 29 12.06 -14.39 1.27
C PHE A 29 12.09 -14.91 -0.18
N GLY A 30 12.44 -14.08 -1.15
CA GLY A 30 12.40 -14.42 -2.57
C GLY A 30 10.98 -14.63 -3.09
N ASP A 31 10.87 -15.32 -4.22
CA ASP A 31 9.59 -15.60 -4.88
C ASP A 31 8.72 -16.63 -4.14
N ALA A 32 9.26 -17.32 -3.13
CA ALA A 32 8.46 -18.17 -2.25
C ALA A 32 7.33 -17.40 -1.53
N LEU A 33 7.50 -16.08 -1.34
CA LEU A 33 6.44 -15.21 -0.83
C LEU A 33 5.21 -15.17 -1.75
N LEU A 34 5.40 -15.32 -3.07
CA LEU A 34 4.30 -15.27 -4.05
C LEU A 34 3.51 -16.59 -4.08
N GLU A 35 4.13 -17.70 -3.70
CA GLU A 35 3.47 -19.01 -3.65
C GLU A 35 2.51 -19.12 -2.47
N ASP A 36 2.84 -18.49 -1.34
CA ASP A 36 2.06 -18.50 -0.09
C ASP A 36 1.88 -17.09 0.46
N PHE A 37 1.22 -16.23 -0.33
CA PHE A 37 0.98 -14.85 0.07
C PHE A 37 -0.10 -14.76 1.16
N PRO A 38 0.14 -14.10 2.31
CA PRO A 38 -0.69 -14.25 3.50
C PRO A 38 -2.02 -13.47 3.49
N PHE A 39 -2.30 -12.69 2.45
CA PHE A 39 -3.46 -11.80 2.36
C PHE A 39 -4.31 -12.13 1.14
N ALA A 40 -5.61 -11.89 1.20
CA ALA A 40 -6.52 -12.07 0.05
C ALA A 40 -6.50 -10.89 -0.92
N ALA A 41 -6.05 -9.72 -0.46
CA ALA A 41 -5.73 -8.54 -1.23
C ALA A 41 -4.66 -7.75 -0.45
N PHE A 42 -3.82 -7.00 -1.16
CA PHE A 42 -2.75 -6.23 -0.55
C PHE A 42 -3.07 -4.73 -0.58
N VAL A 43 -3.03 -4.08 0.58
CA VAL A 43 -3.18 -2.63 0.70
C VAL A 43 -1.79 -1.99 0.76
N SER A 44 -1.43 -1.22 -0.26
CA SER A 44 -0.13 -0.56 -0.33
C SER A 44 0.06 0.43 0.81
N LYS A 45 1.30 0.79 1.10
CA LYS A 45 1.57 1.98 1.91
C LYS A 45 0.95 3.22 1.25
N THR A 46 0.38 4.11 2.06
CA THR A 46 -0.20 5.36 1.57
C THR A 46 0.80 6.17 0.75
N ILE A 47 0.41 6.53 -0.47
CA ILE A 47 1.17 7.43 -1.34
C ILE A 47 0.57 8.83 -1.33
N THR A 48 1.40 9.83 -1.60
CA THR A 48 1.00 11.24 -1.71
C THR A 48 1.37 11.81 -3.08
N PRO A 49 0.85 12.97 -3.51
CA PRO A 49 1.23 13.56 -4.79
C PRO A 49 2.75 13.79 -4.90
N GLN A 50 3.34 14.33 -3.84
CA GLN A 50 4.78 14.60 -3.72
C GLN A 50 5.45 13.63 -2.75
N PRO A 51 6.76 13.36 -2.90
CA PRO A 51 7.52 12.54 -1.96
C PRO A 51 7.51 13.11 -0.55
N ARG A 52 7.60 12.22 0.44
CA ARG A 52 7.64 12.57 1.86
C ARG A 52 8.71 11.75 2.56
N ALA A 53 9.52 12.39 3.40
CA ALA A 53 10.52 11.72 4.24
C ALA A 53 9.92 11.05 5.50
N GLY A 54 8.69 11.43 5.85
CA GLY A 54 8.07 11.06 7.12
C GLY A 54 8.51 11.98 8.26
N ASN A 55 8.09 11.64 9.48
CA ASN A 55 8.48 12.37 10.67
C ASN A 55 9.85 11.92 11.16
N GLU A 56 10.54 12.82 11.87
CA GLU A 56 11.80 12.55 12.55
C GLU A 56 11.65 11.47 13.64
N PRO A 57 12.69 10.66 13.91
CA PRO A 57 12.71 9.76 15.06
C PRO A 57 12.65 10.52 16.41
N ARG A 58 12.06 9.98 17.48
CA ARG A 58 11.40 8.67 17.63
C ARG A 58 9.95 8.74 17.16
N ARG A 59 9.56 7.80 16.29
CA ARG A 59 8.24 7.77 15.62
C ARG A 59 7.43 6.49 15.84
N ILE A 60 7.92 5.60 16.69
CA ILE A 60 7.23 4.39 17.16
C ILE A 60 7.45 4.25 18.68
N TRP A 61 6.43 3.76 19.37
CA TRP A 61 6.47 3.53 20.81
C TRP A 61 5.60 2.34 21.22
N GLU A 62 6.17 1.35 21.90
CA GLU A 62 5.44 0.17 22.38
C GLU A 62 4.55 0.51 23.58
N THR A 63 3.37 -0.12 23.65
CA THR A 63 2.42 -0.03 24.75
C THR A 63 1.99 -1.43 25.20
N PRO A 64 1.39 -1.61 26.39
CA PRO A 64 1.07 -2.94 26.93
C PRO A 64 0.21 -3.86 26.04
N ALA A 65 -0.49 -3.30 25.04
CA ALA A 65 -1.35 -4.05 24.12
C ALA A 65 -1.21 -3.57 22.66
N GLY A 66 -0.07 -2.98 22.29
CA GLY A 66 0.14 -2.51 20.93
C GLY A 66 1.28 -1.51 20.79
N MET A 67 1.10 -0.56 19.87
CA MET A 67 2.12 0.42 19.52
C MET A 67 1.46 1.75 19.11
N LEU A 68 2.04 2.86 19.54
CA LEU A 68 1.78 4.19 18.98
C LEU A 68 2.76 4.46 17.84
N ASN A 69 2.27 5.08 16.78
CA ASN A 69 3.11 5.48 15.65
C ASN A 69 2.82 6.92 15.22
N SER A 70 3.86 7.58 14.73
CA SER A 70 3.80 8.92 14.11
C SER A 70 4.75 8.91 12.91
N ILE A 71 4.54 7.98 11.97
CA ILE A 71 5.49 7.72 10.88
C ILE A 71 5.59 8.90 9.89
N GLY A 72 4.50 9.65 9.71
CA GLY A 72 4.47 10.85 8.86
C GLY A 72 4.32 10.59 7.35
N LEU A 73 3.84 9.39 6.97
CA LEU A 73 3.62 8.94 5.59
C LEU A 73 4.87 9.02 4.69
N PRO A 74 6.03 8.40 5.05
CA PRO A 74 7.18 8.38 4.17
C PRO A 74 6.89 7.60 2.90
N ASN A 75 7.00 8.24 1.73
CA ASN A 75 6.71 7.62 0.43
C ASN A 75 7.42 8.35 -0.71
N LYS A 76 7.47 7.73 -1.89
CA LYS A 76 8.17 8.23 -3.09
C LYS A 76 7.37 9.23 -3.93
N GLY A 77 6.18 9.62 -3.46
CA GLY A 77 5.22 10.39 -4.25
C GLY A 77 4.59 9.57 -5.36
N LEU A 78 3.64 10.15 -6.08
CA LEU A 78 2.94 9.48 -7.18
C LEU A 78 3.90 9.04 -8.28
N ALA A 79 4.80 9.92 -8.71
CA ALA A 79 5.75 9.61 -9.79
C ALA A 79 6.68 8.45 -9.43
N GLY A 80 7.26 8.45 -8.22
CA GLY A 80 8.13 7.37 -7.78
C GLY A 80 7.38 6.07 -7.51
N PHE A 81 6.13 6.14 -7.01
CA PHE A 81 5.29 4.96 -6.86
C PHE A 81 5.03 4.29 -8.21
N LEU A 82 4.57 5.06 -9.22
CA LEU A 82 4.26 4.52 -10.54
C LEU A 82 5.49 3.96 -11.26
N ALA A 83 6.64 4.60 -11.10
CA ALA A 83 7.87 4.20 -11.78
C ALA A 83 8.57 3.00 -11.13
N GLU A 84 8.47 2.86 -9.80
CA GLU A 84 9.28 1.90 -9.05
C GLU A 84 8.44 0.87 -8.29
N ASP A 85 7.45 1.30 -7.52
CA ASP A 85 6.74 0.42 -6.57
C ASP A 85 5.60 -0.35 -7.24
N LEU A 86 4.79 0.33 -8.07
CA LEU A 86 3.63 -0.28 -8.74
C LEU A 86 4.00 -1.51 -9.59
N PRO A 87 5.05 -1.50 -10.44
CA PRO A 87 5.40 -2.68 -11.23
C PRO A 87 5.74 -3.90 -10.37
N GLN A 88 6.41 -3.69 -9.23
CA GLN A 88 6.75 -4.79 -8.31
C GLN A 88 5.53 -5.30 -7.54
N LEU A 89 4.61 -4.40 -7.15
CA LEU A 89 3.38 -4.76 -6.44
C LEU A 89 2.35 -5.42 -7.36
N ALA A 90 2.38 -5.13 -8.65
CA ALA A 90 1.54 -5.77 -9.66
C ALA A 90 1.87 -7.27 -9.86
N GLU A 91 3.05 -7.71 -9.44
CA GLU A 91 3.46 -9.12 -9.47
C GLU A 91 2.88 -9.95 -8.30
N LEU A 92 2.20 -9.32 -7.33
CA LEU A 92 1.58 -10.05 -6.23
C LEU A 92 0.42 -10.92 -6.76
N PRO A 93 0.21 -12.12 -6.17
CA PRO A 93 -0.80 -13.07 -6.65
C PRO A 93 -2.24 -12.67 -6.26
N VAL A 94 -2.45 -11.44 -5.78
CA VAL A 94 -3.68 -10.97 -5.15
C VAL A 94 -3.99 -9.55 -5.59
N PRO A 95 -5.27 -9.13 -5.56
CA PRO A 95 -5.66 -7.77 -5.94
C PRO A 95 -4.89 -6.71 -5.13
N LEU A 96 -4.40 -5.69 -5.84
CA LEU A 96 -3.72 -4.54 -5.25
C LEU A 96 -4.72 -3.41 -4.97
N ILE A 97 -4.77 -2.98 -3.72
CA ILE A 97 -5.49 -1.79 -3.27
C ILE A 97 -4.45 -0.71 -2.97
N VAL A 98 -4.55 0.45 -3.62
CA VAL A 98 -3.59 1.53 -3.40
C VAL A 98 -4.15 2.52 -2.39
N SER A 99 -3.45 2.68 -1.26
CA SER A 99 -3.80 3.69 -0.26
C SER A 99 -3.30 5.07 -0.71
N ALA A 100 -4.18 6.07 -0.70
CA ALA A 100 -3.93 7.39 -1.27
C ALA A 100 -4.25 8.51 -0.27
N MET A 101 -3.41 9.54 -0.22
CA MET A 101 -3.65 10.71 0.61
C MET A 101 -3.20 11.98 -0.09
N ALA A 102 -3.98 13.04 0.05
CA ALA A 102 -3.55 14.40 -0.24
C ALA A 102 -4.21 15.39 0.73
N THR A 103 -3.57 16.53 0.95
CA THR A 103 -4.10 17.61 1.79
C THR A 103 -4.91 18.64 1.01
N ASP A 104 -4.81 18.63 -0.31
CA ASP A 104 -5.55 19.51 -1.21
C ASP A 104 -6.47 18.70 -2.13
N ARG A 105 -7.66 19.25 -2.42
CA ARG A 105 -8.67 18.58 -3.25
C ARG A 105 -8.20 18.38 -4.69
N GLY A 106 -7.53 19.37 -5.27
CA GLY A 106 -7.04 19.30 -6.64
C GLY A 106 -5.97 18.23 -6.78
N ASP A 107 -5.04 18.19 -5.81
CA ASP A 107 -4.03 17.15 -5.73
C ASP A 107 -4.62 15.77 -5.47
N PHE A 108 -5.64 15.66 -4.62
CA PHE A 108 -6.34 14.39 -4.39
C PHE A 108 -7.00 13.88 -5.68
N SER A 109 -7.71 14.75 -6.41
CA SER A 109 -8.33 14.40 -7.68
C SER A 109 -7.31 13.90 -8.71
N ARG A 110 -6.18 14.61 -8.85
CA ARG A 110 -5.07 14.19 -9.74
C ARG A 110 -4.49 12.84 -9.35
N LEU A 111 -4.31 12.61 -8.06
CA LEU A 111 -3.81 11.35 -7.52
C LEU A 111 -4.75 10.19 -7.85
N LEU A 112 -6.06 10.35 -7.58
CA LEU A 112 -7.06 9.33 -7.85
C LEU A 112 -7.19 9.03 -9.36
N THR A 113 -7.20 10.06 -10.21
CA THR A 113 -7.26 9.86 -11.67
C THR A 113 -6.06 9.07 -12.17
N ALA A 114 -4.84 9.44 -11.76
CA ALA A 114 -3.63 8.77 -12.22
C ALA A 114 -3.53 7.31 -11.74
N LEU A 115 -4.15 6.97 -10.61
CA LEU A 115 -4.26 5.61 -10.10
C LEU A 115 -5.38 4.83 -10.79
N GLY A 116 -6.54 5.45 -11.03
CA GLY A 116 -7.69 4.82 -11.67
C GLY A 116 -7.47 4.48 -13.16
N GLU A 117 -6.45 5.06 -13.78
CA GLU A 117 -5.99 4.71 -15.13
C GLU A 117 -5.08 3.47 -15.18
N ARG A 118 -4.81 2.82 -14.04
CA ARG A 118 -3.93 1.65 -13.94
C ARG A 118 -4.73 0.38 -13.81
N GLU A 119 -4.54 -0.54 -14.74
CA GLU A 119 -5.19 -1.85 -14.73
C GLU A 119 -4.73 -2.71 -13.55
N GLU A 120 -3.49 -2.48 -13.08
CA GLU A 120 -2.90 -3.17 -11.93
C GLU A 120 -3.54 -2.77 -10.59
N VAL A 121 -4.28 -1.64 -10.54
CA VAL A 121 -4.90 -1.10 -9.33
C VAL A 121 -6.36 -1.54 -9.28
N ALA A 122 -6.65 -2.54 -8.44
CA ALA A 122 -8.01 -3.08 -8.31
C ALA A 122 -8.96 -2.15 -7.54
N ALA A 123 -8.44 -1.39 -6.57
CA ALA A 123 -9.18 -0.37 -5.85
C ALA A 123 -8.25 0.69 -5.24
N ILE A 124 -8.85 1.79 -4.80
CA ILE A 124 -8.16 2.89 -4.11
C ILE A 124 -8.78 3.06 -2.73
N GLU A 125 -7.94 3.15 -1.71
CA GLU A 125 -8.30 3.47 -0.31
C GLU A 125 -7.95 4.92 0.03
#